data_AF-A0A537XN52-F1
#
_entry.id   AF-A0A537XN52-F1
#
_cell.length_a   1.000
_cell.length_b   1.000
_cell.length_c   1.000
_cell.angle_alpha   90.00
_cell.angle_beta   90.00
_cell.angle_gamma   90.00
#
_symmetry.space_group_name_H-M   'P 1'
#
loop_
_entity.id
_entity.type
_entity.pdbx_description
1 polymer ?
#
loop_
_entity_poly.entity_id
_entity_poly.type
_entity_poly.pdbx_seq_one_letter_code
_entity_poly.pdbx_strand_id
1 'polypeptide(L)'
;MSDAQGDGLVSDVRFASGDDPSGAPEGSDVSDVSRKDPPILVSACLAGLATTHTGVAKPNRKVMELVRQGRAILVCPEQLGGLPTPRPAAEIVSAGSGASVLDGEGRVLDTSGGDVTSNYLRGAREALKAARLAGSTMAILKARSPSCGKDRIHDGTFSGVLRDGSGVTAELLRREGLEILSEDDLEGRDL
;
A
#
# COMPACT_ATOMS: atom_id res chain seq x y z
N MET A 1 63.68 14.00 -4.91
CA MET A 1 62.76 12.87 -4.67
C MET A 1 61.40 13.51 -4.44
N SER A 2 60.84 14.19 -5.44
CA SER A 2 60.11 13.65 -6.60
C SER A 2 58.91 12.80 -6.19
N ASP A 3 57.79 13.14 -6.82
CA ASP A 3 56.57 12.34 -7.01
C ASP A 3 55.53 12.44 -5.87
N ALA A 4 54.26 12.79 -6.10
CA ALA A 4 53.56 13.18 -7.32
C ALA A 4 52.30 13.97 -6.94
N GLN A 5 51.95 14.97 -7.77
CA GLN A 5 50.65 15.62 -7.81
C GLN A 5 49.61 14.66 -8.40
N GLY A 6 48.34 14.81 -7.98
CA GLY A 6 47.24 14.03 -8.50
C GLY A 6 45.88 14.63 -8.13
N ASP A 7 45.70 15.92 -8.41
CA ASP A 7 44.37 16.51 -8.57
C ASP A 7 43.69 15.84 -9.76
N GLY A 8 42.86 14.84 -9.47
CA GLY A 8 42.00 14.18 -10.44
C GLY A 8 40.85 15.09 -10.83
N LEU A 9 41.11 15.94 -11.83
CA LEU A 9 40.10 16.65 -12.59
C LEU A 9 38.96 15.71 -12.98
N VAL A 10 37.75 16.12 -12.62
CA VAL A 10 36.52 15.86 -13.34
C VAL A 10 36.71 16.30 -14.79
N SER A 11 37.15 15.39 -15.65
CA SER A 11 37.24 15.60 -17.08
C SER A 11 35.92 15.17 -17.75
N ASP A 12 35.18 16.19 -18.21
CA ASP A 12 34.45 16.19 -19.47
C ASP A 12 33.43 15.08 -19.72
N VAL A 13 32.29 15.13 -19.01
CA VAL A 13 31.03 14.71 -19.62
C VAL A 13 30.47 15.91 -20.37
N ARG A 14 30.72 15.96 -21.68
CA ARG A 14 30.00 16.85 -22.58
C ARG A 14 28.53 16.43 -22.60
N PHE A 15 27.66 17.20 -21.96
CA PHE A 15 26.23 17.13 -22.25
C PHE A 15 26.06 17.57 -23.70
N ALA A 16 25.79 16.61 -24.58
CA ALA A 16 25.28 16.92 -25.91
C ALA A 16 23.99 17.74 -25.70
N SER A 17 23.95 18.94 -26.27
CA SER A 17 22.70 19.64 -26.56
C SER A 17 21.95 18.79 -27.58
N GLY A 18 21.21 17.81 -27.08
CA GLY A 18 20.29 17.01 -27.87
C GLY A 18 19.05 17.84 -28.12
N ASP A 19 18.87 18.22 -29.39
CA ASP A 19 17.64 18.78 -29.91
C ASP A 19 16.44 17.92 -29.52
N ASP A 20 15.38 18.60 -29.09
CA ASP A 20 14.07 18.07 -28.73
C ASP A 20 13.34 17.55 -29.98
N PRO A 21 13.07 16.24 -30.13
CA PRO A 21 12.05 15.75 -31.02
C PRO A 21 10.80 15.52 -30.16
N SER A 22 9.99 16.57 -30.09
CA SER A 22 8.60 16.56 -29.66
C SER A 22 7.87 15.30 -30.16
N GLY A 23 7.72 14.34 -29.26
CA GLY A 23 6.95 13.11 -29.42
C GLY A 23 6.27 12.70 -28.12
N ALA A 24 6.07 13.65 -27.21
CA ALA A 24 5.11 13.46 -26.13
C ALA A 24 3.73 13.35 -26.78
N PRO A 25 2.88 12.37 -26.41
CA PRO A 25 1.49 12.39 -26.83
C PRO A 25 0.87 13.69 -26.34
N GLU A 26 0.63 14.61 -27.28
CA GLU A 26 -0.15 15.81 -27.02
C GLU A 26 -1.56 15.38 -26.58
N GLY A 27 -1.96 15.88 -25.42
CA GLY A 27 -3.36 15.92 -25.00
C GLY A 27 -3.99 14.57 -24.64
N SER A 28 -3.77 14.08 -23.42
CA SER A 28 -4.93 13.50 -22.72
C SER A 28 -5.73 14.68 -22.17
N ASP A 29 -6.72 15.07 -22.94
CA ASP A 29 -7.74 16.04 -22.56
C ASP A 29 -8.25 15.72 -21.14
N VAL A 30 -7.86 16.55 -20.17
CA VAL A 30 -8.30 16.45 -18.76
C VAL A 30 -9.75 16.93 -18.58
N SER A 31 -10.47 17.24 -19.67
CA SER A 31 -11.86 17.70 -19.62
C SER A 31 -12.90 16.59 -19.56
N ASP A 32 -12.53 15.31 -19.76
CA ASP A 32 -13.44 14.16 -19.61
C ASP A 32 -13.17 13.36 -18.32
N VAL A 33 -13.35 14.00 -17.17
CA VAL A 33 -13.24 13.34 -15.84
C VAL A 33 -14.60 12.81 -15.36
N SER A 34 -15.61 12.74 -16.23
CA SER A 34 -16.92 12.17 -15.87
C SER A 34 -16.85 10.64 -15.87
N ARG A 35 -16.04 10.06 -15.00
CA ARG A 35 -16.06 8.62 -14.73
C ARG A 35 -17.42 8.24 -14.18
N LYS A 36 -18.04 7.24 -14.80
CA LYS A 36 -19.35 6.71 -14.39
C LYS A 36 -19.32 6.10 -12.98
N ASP A 37 -18.17 5.56 -12.58
CA ASP A 37 -17.96 4.94 -11.26
C ASP A 37 -16.72 5.51 -10.55
N PRO A 38 -16.77 5.72 -9.22
CA PRO A 38 -15.60 6.13 -8.45
C PRO A 38 -14.47 5.09 -8.51
N PRO A 39 -13.20 5.51 -8.45
CA PRO A 39 -12.08 4.58 -8.42
C PRO A 39 -12.07 3.74 -7.14
N ILE A 40 -11.52 2.54 -7.22
CA ILE A 40 -11.42 1.57 -6.11
C ILE A 40 -10.08 1.76 -5.40
N LEU A 41 -10.08 1.79 -4.07
CA LEU A 41 -8.84 1.79 -3.30
C LEU A 41 -8.22 0.38 -3.34
N VAL A 42 -6.93 0.24 -3.64
CA VAL A 42 -6.32 -1.09 -3.75
C VAL A 42 -4.99 -1.16 -3.02
N SER A 43 -4.75 -2.28 -2.31
CA SER A 43 -3.44 -2.59 -1.75
C SER A 43 -2.37 -2.62 -2.85
N ALA A 44 -1.40 -1.72 -2.76
CA ALA A 44 -0.34 -1.52 -3.77
C ALA A 44 0.43 -2.81 -4.11
N CYS A 45 0.59 -3.72 -3.15
CA CYS A 45 1.24 -5.00 -3.38
C CYS A 45 0.46 -5.92 -4.35
N LEU A 46 -0.87 -5.80 -4.38
CA LEU A 46 -1.74 -6.49 -5.36
C LEU A 46 -1.62 -5.88 -6.76
N ALA A 47 -1.20 -4.62 -6.86
CA ALA A 47 -0.92 -3.90 -8.10
C ALA A 47 0.53 -4.08 -8.60
N GLY A 48 1.27 -5.05 -8.06
CA GLY A 48 2.62 -5.36 -8.52
C GLY A 48 3.73 -4.50 -7.91
N LEU A 49 3.40 -3.56 -7.01
CA LEU A 49 4.42 -2.78 -6.31
C LEU A 49 5.04 -3.58 -5.16
N ALA A 50 6.36 -3.51 -5.05
CA ALA A 50 7.16 -4.20 -4.04
C ALA A 50 7.04 -3.55 -2.65
N THR A 51 5.84 -3.57 -2.05
CA THR A 51 5.50 -2.83 -0.80
C THR A 51 5.21 -3.72 0.40
N THR A 52 5.29 -5.05 0.24
CA THR A 52 5.14 -5.99 1.36
C THR A 52 6.31 -5.85 2.34
N HIS A 53 6.19 -6.43 3.54
CA HIS A 53 7.26 -6.37 4.54
C HIS A 53 8.58 -7.00 4.05
N THR A 54 8.51 -8.01 3.16
CA THR A 54 9.70 -8.62 2.53
C THR A 54 10.20 -7.88 1.28
N GLY A 55 9.50 -6.83 0.81
CA GLY A 55 9.83 -6.15 -0.44
C GLY A 55 9.48 -6.95 -1.70
N VAL A 56 8.60 -7.95 -1.60
CA VAL A 56 8.16 -8.77 -2.74
C VAL A 56 6.70 -8.48 -3.06
N ALA A 57 6.39 -8.12 -4.30
CA ALA A 57 5.02 -7.87 -4.74
C ALA A 57 4.14 -9.13 -4.66
N LYS A 58 2.81 -8.93 -4.61
CA LYS A 58 1.80 -10.01 -4.60
C LYS A 58 0.74 -9.74 -5.67
N PRO A 59 1.13 -9.64 -6.96
CA PRO A 59 0.23 -9.15 -8.00
C PRO A 59 -1.03 -10.02 -8.13
N ASN A 60 -2.18 -9.37 -8.26
CA ASN A 60 -3.45 -10.02 -8.60
C ASN A 60 -3.90 -9.55 -9.99
N ARG A 61 -4.26 -10.48 -10.87
CA ARG A 61 -4.58 -10.18 -12.27
C ARG A 61 -5.74 -9.17 -12.43
N LYS A 62 -6.80 -9.28 -11.62
CA LYS A 62 -7.94 -8.35 -11.68
C LYS A 62 -7.56 -6.96 -11.19
N VAL A 63 -6.78 -6.88 -10.11
CA VAL A 63 -6.24 -5.60 -9.62
C VAL A 63 -5.36 -4.93 -10.68
N MET A 64 -4.46 -5.68 -11.33
CA MET A 64 -3.61 -5.14 -12.39
C MET A 64 -4.44 -4.60 -13.56
N GLU A 65 -5.58 -5.21 -13.87
CA GLU A 65 -6.50 -4.72 -14.90
C GLU A 65 -7.18 -3.41 -14.49
N LEU A 66 -7.67 -3.30 -13.25
CA LEU A 66 -8.21 -2.05 -12.72
C LEU A 66 -7.19 -0.90 -12.81
N VAL A 67 -5.91 -1.20 -12.57
CA VAL A 67 -4.81 -0.23 -12.72
C VAL A 67 -4.65 0.22 -14.17
N ARG A 68 -4.63 -0.70 -15.15
CA ARG A 68 -4.53 -0.35 -16.57
C ARG A 68 -5.70 0.50 -17.06
N GLN A 69 -6.90 0.25 -16.52
CA GLN A 69 -8.10 1.03 -16.79
C GLN A 69 -8.12 2.38 -16.06
N GLY A 70 -7.12 2.65 -15.21
CA GLY A 70 -7.04 3.85 -14.38
C GLY A 70 -8.07 3.89 -13.25
N ARG A 71 -8.72 2.77 -12.93
CA ARG A 71 -9.83 2.66 -11.96
C ARG A 71 -9.36 2.33 -10.53
N ALA A 72 -8.05 2.33 -10.27
CA ALA A 72 -7.49 1.99 -8.97
C ALA A 72 -6.69 3.15 -8.36
N ILE A 73 -6.90 3.41 -7.08
CA ILE A 73 -6.03 4.25 -6.24
C ILE A 73 -5.18 3.33 -5.37
N LEU A 74 -3.86 3.36 -5.56
CA LEU A 74 -2.95 2.46 -4.90
C LEU A 74 -2.54 2.98 -3.52
N VAL A 75 -2.64 2.13 -2.50
CA VAL A 75 -2.18 2.45 -1.14
C VAL A 75 -1.41 1.30 -0.51
N CYS A 76 -0.37 1.65 0.26
CA CYS A 76 0.24 0.77 1.25
C CYS A 76 0.12 1.46 2.61
N PRO A 77 -0.85 1.09 3.45
CA PRO A 77 -1.06 1.80 4.71
C PRO A 77 0.17 1.76 5.61
N GLU A 78 0.92 0.65 5.63
CA GLU A 78 2.15 0.52 6.40
C GLU A 78 3.21 1.57 5.99
N GLN A 79 3.40 1.79 4.67
CA GLN A 79 4.32 2.82 4.17
C GLN A 79 3.78 4.24 4.35
N LEU A 80 2.48 4.46 4.14
CA LEU A 80 1.83 5.75 4.46
C LEU A 80 1.94 6.09 5.95
N GLY A 81 1.98 5.07 6.80
CA GLY A 81 2.25 5.13 8.22
C GLY A 81 3.71 5.48 8.55
N GLY A 82 4.63 5.40 7.59
CA GLY A 82 6.05 5.71 7.74
C GLY A 82 6.97 4.50 7.92
N LEU A 83 6.47 3.27 7.75
CA LEU A 83 7.34 2.09 7.80
C LEU A 83 8.12 1.93 6.48
N PRO A 84 9.38 1.45 6.54
CA PRO A 84 10.19 1.23 5.35
C PRO A 84 9.75 -0.02 4.56
N THR A 85 10.39 -0.24 3.42
CA THR A 85 10.39 -1.53 2.73
C THR A 85 11.83 -1.90 2.37
N PRO A 86 12.35 -3.07 2.77
CA PRO A 86 11.69 -4.07 3.64
C PRO A 86 11.52 -3.58 5.08
N ARG A 87 10.74 -4.31 5.87
CA ARG A 87 10.51 -4.10 7.32
C ARG A 87 10.27 -5.44 8.03
N PRO A 88 10.47 -5.52 9.35
CA PRO A 88 10.09 -6.71 10.12
C PRO A 88 8.60 -7.05 9.95
N ALA A 89 8.26 -8.34 10.02
CA ALA A 89 6.87 -8.77 10.04
C ALA A 89 6.20 -8.28 11.33
N ALA A 90 4.91 -7.95 11.25
CA ALA A 90 4.15 -7.48 12.41
C ALA A 90 2.80 -8.17 12.50
N GLU A 91 2.27 -8.26 13.72
CA GLU A 91 0.98 -8.87 14.02
C GLU A 91 0.25 -8.06 15.09
N ILE A 92 -1.08 -8.16 15.09
CA ILE A 92 -1.90 -7.60 16.17
C ILE A 92 -1.83 -8.59 17.33
N VAL A 93 -1.22 -8.19 18.45
CA VAL A 93 -0.92 -9.09 19.57
C VAL A 93 -2.11 -9.23 20.54
N SER A 94 -1.95 -10.11 21.54
CA SER A 94 -2.91 -10.30 22.65
C SER A 94 -4.34 -10.62 22.21
N ALA A 95 -4.48 -11.48 21.19
CA ALA A 95 -5.78 -11.84 20.64
C ALA A 95 -6.60 -10.66 20.03
N GLY A 96 -5.99 -9.49 19.78
CA GLY A 96 -6.68 -8.29 19.32
C GLY A 96 -7.14 -8.29 17.85
N SER A 97 -7.68 -7.17 17.38
CA SER A 97 -7.99 -6.97 15.96
C SER A 97 -7.79 -5.51 15.58
N GLY A 98 -8.02 -5.18 14.31
CA GLY A 98 -8.07 -3.80 13.87
C GLY A 98 -9.03 -2.97 14.71
N ALA A 99 -10.14 -3.56 15.17
CA ALA A 99 -11.10 -2.90 16.05
C ALA A 99 -10.46 -2.52 17.39
N SER A 100 -9.86 -3.48 18.10
CA SER A 100 -9.24 -3.19 19.40
C SER A 100 -8.09 -2.19 19.29
N VAL A 101 -7.31 -2.23 18.20
CA VAL A 101 -6.26 -1.23 17.94
C VAL A 101 -6.85 0.17 17.74
N LEU A 102 -7.93 0.30 16.98
CA LEU A 102 -8.62 1.59 16.77
C LEU A 102 -9.26 2.12 18.05
N ASP A 103 -9.75 1.22 18.91
CA ASP A 103 -10.39 1.55 20.19
C ASP A 103 -9.35 1.80 21.31
N GLY A 104 -8.05 1.67 21.02
CA GLY A 104 -6.95 1.98 21.93
C GLY A 104 -6.53 0.84 22.87
N GLU A 105 -7.19 -0.30 22.77
CA GLU A 105 -6.98 -1.50 23.61
C GLU A 105 -5.95 -2.47 23.01
N GLY A 106 -5.77 -2.44 21.69
CA GLY A 106 -4.87 -3.30 20.94
C GLY A 106 -3.48 -2.70 20.72
N ARG A 107 -2.54 -3.56 20.32
CA ARG A 107 -1.19 -3.20 19.88
C ARG A 107 -0.79 -3.99 18.65
N VAL A 108 0.03 -3.38 17.81
CA VAL A 108 0.70 -4.03 16.68
C VAL A 108 2.19 -4.07 17.00
N LEU A 109 2.72 -5.27 17.20
CA LEU A 109 4.14 -5.48 17.46
C LEU A 109 4.78 -6.13 16.24
N ASP A 110 6.05 -5.79 16.01
CA ASP A 110 6.87 -6.49 15.04
C ASP A 110 7.66 -7.66 15.66
N THR A 111 8.27 -8.48 14.82
CA THR A 111 9.07 -9.64 15.25
C THR A 111 10.31 -9.28 16.09
N SER A 112 10.72 -8.01 16.12
CA SER A 112 11.79 -7.52 16.99
C SER A 112 11.28 -7.05 18.36
N GLY A 113 9.96 -7.08 18.58
CA GLY A 113 9.29 -6.57 19.77
C GLY A 113 9.00 -5.07 19.72
N GLY A 114 9.24 -4.42 18.58
CA GLY A 114 8.96 -3.00 18.38
C GLY A 114 7.46 -2.72 18.30
N ASP A 115 6.98 -1.73 19.06
CA ASP A 115 5.61 -1.25 18.96
C ASP A 115 5.45 -0.31 17.76
N VAL A 116 4.80 -0.82 16.71
CA VAL A 116 4.53 -0.09 15.46
C VAL A 116 3.08 0.36 15.35
N THR A 117 2.30 0.31 16.45
CA THR A 117 0.87 0.63 16.48
C THR A 117 0.58 2.01 15.89
N SER A 118 1.41 3.01 16.23
CA SER A 118 1.23 4.39 15.75
C SER A 118 1.35 4.50 14.22
N ASN A 119 2.26 3.75 13.60
CA ASN A 119 2.41 3.69 12.15
C ASN A 119 1.17 3.08 11.49
N TYR A 120 0.65 1.98 12.04
CA TYR A 120 -0.56 1.32 11.52
C TYR A 120 -1.79 2.22 11.61
N LEU A 121 -1.99 2.90 12.75
CA LEU A 121 -3.08 3.86 12.94
C LEU A 121 -2.96 5.07 11.99
N ARG A 122 -1.75 5.61 11.81
CA ARG A 122 -1.49 6.70 10.86
C ARG A 122 -1.76 6.24 9.43
N GLY A 123 -1.24 5.08 9.07
CA GLY A 123 -1.42 4.47 7.76
C GLY A 123 -2.89 4.28 7.37
N ALA A 124 -3.69 3.76 8.31
CA ALA A 124 -5.12 3.59 8.13
C ALA A 124 -5.82 4.94 7.86
N ARG A 125 -5.49 5.98 8.63
CA ARG A 125 -6.05 7.33 8.44
C ARG A 125 -5.67 7.94 7.10
N GLU A 126 -4.43 7.79 6.66
CA GLU A 126 -4.00 8.27 5.34
C GLU A 126 -4.68 7.50 4.20
N ALA A 127 -4.89 6.19 4.35
CA ALA A 127 -5.65 5.39 3.38
C ALA A 127 -7.12 5.85 3.30
N LEU A 128 -7.76 6.11 4.45
CA LEU A 128 -9.12 6.68 4.50
C LEU A 128 -9.18 8.06 3.85
N LYS A 129 -8.18 8.92 4.10
CA LYS A 129 -8.08 10.23 3.45
C LYS A 129 -7.97 10.10 1.92
N ALA A 130 -7.13 9.17 1.43
CA ALA A 130 -7.01 8.89 0.00
C ALA A 130 -8.35 8.42 -0.59
N ALA A 131 -9.06 7.51 0.09
CA ALA A 131 -10.38 7.05 -0.33
C ALA A 131 -11.39 8.20 -0.42
N ARG A 132 -11.47 9.05 0.60
CA ARG A 132 -12.38 10.21 0.63
C ARG A 132 -12.07 11.21 -0.48
N LEU A 133 -10.79 11.52 -0.71
CA LEU A 133 -10.37 12.44 -1.77
C LEU A 133 -10.70 11.90 -3.16
N ALA A 134 -10.62 10.59 -3.34
CA ALA A 134 -10.93 9.92 -4.60
C ALA A 134 -12.43 9.60 -4.78
N GLY A 135 -13.25 9.78 -3.74
CA GLY A 135 -14.66 9.36 -3.74
C GLY A 135 -14.85 7.85 -3.71
N SER A 136 -13.84 7.07 -3.32
CA SER A 136 -13.89 5.60 -3.28
C SER A 136 -14.90 5.11 -2.24
N THR A 137 -15.80 4.22 -2.67
CA THR A 137 -16.76 3.52 -1.80
C THR A 137 -16.38 2.06 -1.55
N MET A 138 -15.32 1.57 -2.20
CA MET A 138 -14.83 0.20 -2.11
C MET A 138 -13.32 0.16 -1.99
N ALA A 139 -12.81 -0.85 -1.27
CA ALA A 139 -11.40 -1.18 -1.20
C ALA A 139 -11.12 -2.68 -1.44
N ILE A 140 -10.10 -2.98 -2.24
CA ILE A 140 -9.54 -4.33 -2.43
C ILE A 140 -8.22 -4.43 -1.68
N LEU A 141 -8.20 -5.17 -0.58
CA LEU A 141 -7.11 -5.19 0.38
C LEU A 141 -6.45 -6.56 0.48
N LYS A 142 -5.13 -6.58 0.71
CA LYS A 142 -4.35 -7.82 0.84
C LYS A 142 -4.81 -8.63 2.06
N ALA A 143 -5.25 -9.87 1.85
CA ALA A 143 -5.68 -10.79 2.90
C ALA A 143 -4.59 -11.06 3.95
N ARG A 144 -5.01 -11.34 5.19
CA ARG A 144 -4.18 -11.79 6.34
C ARG A 144 -3.19 -10.77 6.92
N SER A 145 -3.03 -9.60 6.31
CA SER A 145 -2.17 -8.53 6.82
C SER A 145 -2.73 -7.91 8.11
N PRO A 146 -1.89 -7.56 9.10
CA PRO A 146 -2.32 -6.77 10.27
C PRO A 146 -2.90 -5.40 9.92
N SER A 147 -2.65 -4.87 8.71
CA SER A 147 -3.27 -3.64 8.21
C SER A 147 -4.46 -3.94 7.31
N CYS A 148 -4.26 -4.78 6.30
CA CYS A 148 -5.17 -4.93 5.16
C CYS A 148 -6.07 -6.17 5.22
N GLY A 149 -5.80 -7.10 6.14
CA GLY A 149 -6.54 -8.36 6.22
C GLY A 149 -8.03 -8.15 6.44
N LYS A 150 -8.85 -8.82 5.64
CA LYS A 150 -10.31 -8.89 5.79
C LYS A 150 -10.64 -10.25 6.40
N ASP A 151 -11.47 -10.25 7.43
CA ASP A 151 -12.04 -11.41 8.16
C ASP A 151 -11.05 -12.36 8.84
N ARG A 152 -9.80 -12.46 8.37
CA ARG A 152 -8.74 -13.28 8.92
C ARG A 152 -7.43 -12.50 9.02
N ILE A 153 -6.76 -12.61 10.17
CA ILE A 153 -5.41 -12.08 10.45
C ILE A 153 -4.61 -13.11 11.25
N HIS A 154 -3.28 -12.94 11.30
CA HIS A 154 -2.44 -13.76 12.17
C HIS A 154 -2.76 -13.53 13.66
N ASP A 155 -2.54 -14.56 14.47
CA ASP A 155 -3.00 -14.60 15.86
C ASP A 155 -2.14 -13.80 16.87
N GLY A 156 -1.09 -13.11 16.41
CA GLY A 156 -0.25 -12.30 17.29
C GLY A 156 0.83 -13.09 18.02
N THR A 157 0.95 -14.39 17.76
CA THR A 157 1.99 -15.25 18.33
C THR A 157 3.17 -15.46 17.39
N PHE A 158 3.10 -14.94 16.15
CA PHE A 158 4.08 -15.19 15.09
C PHE A 158 4.27 -16.68 14.74
N SER A 159 3.28 -17.52 15.07
CA SER A 159 3.27 -18.96 14.73
C SER A 159 2.72 -19.27 13.34
N GLY A 160 2.22 -18.26 12.62
CA GLY A 160 1.55 -18.41 11.33
C GLY A 160 0.08 -18.85 11.44
N VAL A 161 -0.43 -19.09 12.66
CA VAL A 161 -1.85 -19.39 12.90
C VAL A 161 -2.70 -18.17 12.59
N LEU A 162 -3.87 -18.41 11.98
CA LEU A 162 -4.86 -17.38 11.66
C LEU A 162 -6.00 -17.42 12.68
N ARG A 163 -6.55 -16.25 13.00
CA ARG A 163 -7.81 -16.09 13.72
C ARG A 163 -8.79 -15.22 12.94
N ASP A 164 -10.03 -15.21 13.38
CA ASP A 164 -11.02 -14.27 12.89
C ASP A 164 -10.70 -12.86 13.37
N GLY A 165 -10.83 -11.89 12.46
CA GLY A 165 -10.50 -10.50 12.71
C GLY A 165 -10.00 -9.78 11.46
N SER A 166 -10.17 -8.47 11.40
CA SER A 166 -9.67 -7.63 10.32
C SER A 166 -8.45 -6.83 10.76
N GLY A 167 -7.61 -6.42 9.81
CA GLY A 167 -6.50 -5.51 10.05
C GLY A 167 -6.96 -4.07 10.31
N VAL A 168 -6.06 -3.23 10.80
CA VAL A 168 -6.36 -1.84 11.25
C VAL A 168 -7.00 -1.00 10.14
N THR A 169 -6.47 -1.06 8.92
CA THR A 169 -7.00 -0.28 7.78
C THR A 169 -8.31 -0.85 7.29
N ALA A 170 -8.42 -2.17 7.14
CA ALA A 170 -9.65 -2.83 6.72
C ALA A 170 -10.81 -2.49 7.67
N GLU A 171 -10.56 -2.55 8.99
CA GLU A 171 -11.53 -2.18 10.00
C GLU A 171 -11.95 -0.71 9.89
N LEU A 172 -10.99 0.21 9.81
CA LEU A 172 -11.28 1.65 9.75
C LEU A 172 -12.12 1.99 8.52
N LEU A 173 -11.74 1.50 7.34
CA LEU A 173 -12.48 1.76 6.11
C LEU A 173 -13.90 1.18 6.17
N ARG A 174 -14.07 -0.01 6.77
CA ARG A 174 -15.39 -0.61 6.99
C ARG A 174 -16.26 0.22 7.93
N ARG A 175 -15.70 0.73 9.04
CA ARG A 175 -16.40 1.64 9.98
C ARG A 175 -16.86 2.92 9.30
N GLU A 176 -16.15 3.34 8.25
CA GLU A 176 -16.43 4.52 7.44
C GLU A 176 -17.34 4.23 6.24
N GLY A 177 -17.90 3.02 6.16
CA GLY A 177 -18.92 2.65 5.17
C GLY A 177 -18.39 2.14 3.84
N LEU A 178 -17.10 1.86 3.70
CA LEU A 178 -16.57 1.26 2.48
C LEU A 178 -16.82 -0.25 2.44
N GLU A 179 -17.17 -0.77 1.26
CA GLU A 179 -17.13 -2.21 1.00
C GLU A 179 -15.69 -2.69 0.96
N ILE A 180 -15.37 -3.71 1.77
CA ILE A 180 -14.03 -4.30 1.82
C ILE A 180 -14.04 -5.67 1.14
N LEU A 181 -13.21 -5.79 0.12
CA LEU A 181 -12.89 -7.03 -0.55
C LEU A 181 -11.44 -7.41 -0.29
N SER A 182 -11.16 -8.70 -0.31
CA SER A 182 -9.82 -9.25 -0.40
C SER A 182 -9.57 -9.81 -1.80
N GLU A 183 -8.33 -10.17 -2.11
CA GLU A 183 -8.01 -10.88 -3.36
C GLU A 183 -8.77 -12.21 -3.52
N ASP A 184 -9.23 -12.81 -2.42
CA ASP A 184 -9.97 -14.07 -2.39
C ASP A 184 -11.46 -13.86 -2.79
N ASP A 185 -11.97 -12.63 -2.68
CA ASP A 185 -13.37 -12.30 -3.04
C ASP A 185 -13.56 -11.96 -4.52
N LEU A 186 -12.47 -11.87 -5.30
CA LEU A 186 -12.52 -11.29 -6.63
C LEU A 186 -12.96 -12.28 -7.70
N GLU A 187 -12.95 -13.58 -7.48
CA GLU A 187 -13.38 -14.55 -8.48
C GLU A 187 -14.87 -14.35 -8.84
N GLY A 188 -15.21 -14.39 -10.13
CA GLY A 188 -16.59 -14.21 -10.60
C GLY A 188 -17.20 -12.80 -10.44
N ARG A 189 -16.59 -11.90 -9.67
CA ARG A 189 -17.08 -10.51 -9.54
C ARG A 189 -16.82 -9.68 -10.79
N ASP A 190 -17.84 -8.92 -11.18
CA ASP A 190 -17.73 -7.80 -12.12
C ASP A 190 -17.36 -6.56 -11.31
N LEU A 191 -16.24 -5.91 -11.67
CA LEU A 191 -15.62 -4.82 -10.92
C LEU A 191 -15.35 -3.64 -11.81
#